data_AF-A0A9D0UEY9-F1
#
_entry.id   AF-A0A9D0UEY9-F1
#
_cell.length_a   1.000
_cell.length_b   1.000
_cell.length_c   1.000
_cell.angle_alpha   90.00
_cell.angle_beta   90.00
_cell.angle_gamma   90.00
#
_symmetry.space_group_name_H-M   'P 1'
#
loop_
_entity.id
_entity.type
_entity.pdbx_description
1 polymer ?
#
loop_
_entity_poly.entity_id
_entity_poly.type
_entity_poly.pdbx_seq_one_letter_code
_entity_poly.pdbx_strand_id
1 'polypeptide(L)'
;MLKLLKATWFTLCIVVLVVTLYFGDAETGRDIDVFLIWSMMILSFPASWIIILLYSGITYLLYMLFSVSLTTDGVYMFYGYLFITWVTFFVVGYLQWFKLIPWLIEKGKKGTLPNKEK
;
A
#
# COMPACT_ATOMS: atom_id res chain seq x y z
N MET A 1 12.68 13.28 15.10
CA MET A 1 11.27 12.90 14.86
C MET A 1 11.08 12.09 13.57
N LEU A 2 11.46 12.58 12.39
CA LEU A 2 11.21 11.87 11.11
C LEU A 2 11.77 10.43 11.07
N LYS A 3 12.97 10.21 11.63
CA LYS A 3 13.60 8.88 11.70
C LYS A 3 12.80 7.89 12.56
N LEU A 4 12.26 8.35 13.69
CA LEU A 4 11.43 7.52 14.58
C LEU A 4 10.11 7.19 13.91
N LEU A 5 9.42 8.19 13.32
CA LEU A 5 8.18 7.98 12.59
C LEU A 5 8.37 6.98 11.43
N LYS A 6 9.48 7.11 10.69
CA LYS A 6 9.84 6.20 9.61
C LYS A 6 10.07 4.78 10.12
N ALA A 7 10.81 4.63 11.23
CA ALA A 7 11.04 3.34 11.84
C ALA A 7 9.73 2.70 12.32
N THR A 8 8.89 3.44 13.05
CA THR A 8 7.58 2.96 13.51
C THR A 8 6.68 2.55 12.36
N TRP A 9 6.56 3.39 11.32
CA TRP A 9 5.75 3.08 10.14
C TRP A 9 6.27 1.82 9.42
N PHE A 10 7.59 1.70 9.24
CA PHE A 10 8.21 0.52 8.63
C PHE A 10 7.93 -0.74 9.46
N THR A 11 8.11 -0.66 10.78
CA THR A 11 7.82 -1.77 11.70
C THR A 11 6.36 -2.19 11.61
N LEU A 12 5.42 -1.24 11.57
CA LEU A 12 3.99 -1.55 11.41
C LEU A 12 3.71 -2.26 10.09
N CYS A 13 4.28 -1.81 8.97
CA CYS A 13 4.13 -2.51 7.69
C CYS A 13 4.66 -3.95 7.74
N ILE A 14 5.80 -4.17 8.38
CA ILE A 14 6.38 -5.52 8.53
C ILE A 14 5.51 -6.40 9.43
N VAL A 15 5.02 -5.85 10.55
CA VAL A 15 4.12 -6.58 11.46
C VAL A 15 2.86 -7.02 10.72
N VAL A 16 2.25 -6.13 9.92
CA VAL A 16 1.08 -6.47 9.09
C VAL A 16 1.40 -7.64 8.16
N LEU A 17 2.54 -7.60 7.44
CA LEU A 17 2.93 -8.69 6.55
C LEU A 17 3.14 -10.01 7.29
N VAL A 18 3.86 -9.99 8.41
CA VAL A 18 4.16 -11.20 9.19
C VAL A 18 2.86 -11.81 9.73
N VAL A 19 1.94 -10.99 10.27
CA VAL A 19 0.64 -11.45 10.75
C VAL A 19 -0.16 -12.06 9.60
N THR A 20 -0.22 -11.39 8.44
CA THR A 20 -0.91 -11.89 7.26
C THR A 20 -0.34 -13.23 6.77
N LEU A 21 0.98 -13.40 6.76
CA LEU A 21 1.61 -14.65 6.29
C LEU A 21 1.50 -15.77 7.33
N TYR A 22 1.52 -15.46 8.63
CA TYR A 22 1.43 -16.46 9.69
C TYR A 22 0.01 -17.01 9.86
N PHE A 23 -1.00 -16.13 9.76
CA PHE A 23 -2.40 -16.53 9.87
C PHE A 23 -3.05 -16.82 8.50
N GLY A 24 -2.31 -16.60 7.42
CA GLY A 24 -2.77 -16.89 6.07
C GLY A 24 -2.85 -18.38 5.86
N ASP A 25 -4.02 -18.83 5.46
CA ASP A 25 -4.27 -20.21 5.10
C ASP A 25 -4.93 -20.23 3.72
N ALA A 26 -4.19 -20.74 2.74
CA ALA A 26 -4.62 -20.81 1.36
C ALA A 26 -5.70 -21.86 1.14
N GLU A 27 -5.88 -22.82 2.06
CA GLU A 27 -6.88 -23.89 1.94
C GLU A 27 -8.23 -23.50 2.56
N THR A 28 -8.22 -22.75 3.67
CA THR A 28 -9.47 -22.36 4.36
C THR A 28 -10.06 -21.04 3.87
N GLY A 29 -9.40 -20.33 2.95
CA GLY A 29 -9.93 -19.12 2.32
C GLY A 29 -10.25 -18.00 3.33
N ARG A 30 -9.51 -17.94 4.45
CA ARG A 30 -9.72 -16.89 5.45
C ARG A 30 -9.48 -15.50 4.83
N ASP A 31 -10.31 -14.54 5.23
CA ASP A 31 -10.29 -13.10 4.88
C ASP A 31 -9.01 -12.35 5.36
N ILE A 32 -7.85 -13.01 5.35
CA ILE A 32 -6.57 -12.45 5.78
C ILE A 32 -6.04 -11.43 4.77
N ASP A 33 -6.43 -11.57 3.51
CA ASP A 33 -6.22 -10.60 2.44
C ASP A 33 -6.97 -9.30 2.74
N VAL A 34 -8.20 -9.39 3.25
CA VAL A 34 -8.97 -8.25 3.73
C VAL A 34 -8.22 -7.55 4.86
N PHE A 35 -7.71 -8.29 5.85
CA PHE A 35 -6.89 -7.71 6.92
C PHE A 35 -5.64 -6.98 6.39
N LEU A 36 -4.92 -7.59 5.44
CA LEU A 36 -3.76 -6.99 4.79
C LEU A 36 -4.14 -5.66 4.12
N ILE A 37 -5.18 -5.69 3.28
CA ILE A 37 -5.63 -4.54 2.50
C ILE A 37 -6.05 -3.40 3.44
N TRP A 38 -6.92 -3.65 4.43
CA TRP A 38 -7.38 -2.61 5.36
C TRP A 38 -6.24 -2.01 6.18
N SER A 39 -5.33 -2.84 6.70
CA SER A 39 -4.18 -2.37 7.48
C SER A 39 -3.25 -1.50 6.63
N MET A 40 -2.92 -1.97 5.43
CA MET A 40 -2.05 -1.23 4.51
C MET A 40 -2.74 0.03 3.99
N MET A 41 -4.06 0.02 3.77
CA MET A 41 -4.85 1.19 3.38
C MET A 41 -4.73 2.33 4.37
N ILE A 42 -4.81 2.03 5.67
CA ILE A 42 -4.65 3.01 6.74
C ILE A 42 -3.22 3.56 6.75
N LEU A 43 -2.22 2.67 6.65
CA LEU A 43 -0.80 3.06 6.67
C LEU A 43 -0.36 3.89 5.45
N SER A 44 -1.05 3.75 4.32
CA SER A 44 -0.72 4.42 3.04
C SER A 44 -1.77 5.45 2.62
N PHE A 45 -2.73 5.79 3.49
CA PHE A 45 -3.72 6.83 3.21
C PHE A 45 -3.03 8.19 2.98
N PRO A 46 -3.46 9.01 2.00
CA PRO A 46 -4.58 8.78 1.06
C PRO A 46 -4.26 8.03 -0.25
N ALA A 47 -2.99 7.76 -0.58
CA ALA A 47 -2.60 7.13 -1.84
C ALA A 47 -3.17 5.72 -2.02
N SER A 48 -3.56 5.08 -0.92
CA SER A 48 -4.28 3.80 -0.91
C SER A 48 -5.49 3.76 -1.85
N TRP A 49 -6.22 4.86 -2.01
CA TRP A 49 -7.37 4.91 -2.93
C TRP A 49 -7.00 4.62 -4.38
N ILE A 50 -5.90 5.21 -4.85
CA ILE A 50 -5.42 5.01 -6.23
C ILE A 50 -5.01 3.54 -6.41
N ILE A 51 -4.35 2.97 -5.41
CA ILE A 51 -3.89 1.57 -5.45
C ILE A 51 -5.07 0.62 -5.54
N ILE A 52 -6.11 0.81 -4.72
CA ILE A 52 -7.31 -0.03 -4.75
C ILE A 52 -8.01 0.05 -6.11
N LEU A 53 -8.21 1.26 -6.63
CA LEU A 53 -8.85 1.43 -7.94
C LEU A 53 -8.07 0.73 -9.05
N LEU A 54 -6.74 0.83 -9.01
CA LEU A 54 -5.85 0.15 -9.95
C LEU A 54 -5.94 -1.37 -9.83
N TYR A 55 -5.87 -1.90 -8.60
CA TYR A 55 -5.97 -3.34 -8.33
C TYR A 55 -7.31 -3.91 -8.78
N SER A 56 -8.42 -3.24 -8.44
CA SER A 56 -9.76 -3.66 -8.86
C SER A 56 -9.88 -3.67 -10.39
N GLY A 57 -9.36 -2.64 -11.06
CA GLY A 57 -9.38 -2.57 -12.53
C GLY A 57 -8.55 -3.68 -13.18
N ILE A 58 -7.33 -3.93 -12.68
CA ILE A 58 -6.44 -4.98 -13.20
C ILE A 58 -7.06 -6.37 -12.97
N THR A 59 -7.56 -6.63 -11.76
CA THR A 59 -8.18 -7.93 -11.42
C THR A 59 -9.41 -8.18 -12.30
N TYR A 60 -10.23 -7.16 -12.53
CA TYR A 60 -11.38 -7.24 -13.43
C TYR A 60 -10.96 -7.54 -14.88
N LEU A 61 -9.92 -6.87 -15.40
CA LEU A 61 -9.41 -7.13 -16.74
C LEU A 61 -8.82 -8.54 -16.88
N LEU A 62 -8.06 -9.01 -15.89
CA LEU A 62 -7.50 -10.36 -15.89
C LEU A 62 -8.59 -11.43 -15.89
N TYR A 63 -9.62 -11.24 -15.08
CA TYR A 63 -10.79 -12.12 -15.07
C TYR A 63 -11.51 -12.12 -16.42
N MET A 64 -11.78 -10.93 -16.98
CA MET A 64 -12.51 -10.81 -18.25
C MET A 64 -11.73 -11.38 -19.45
N LEU A 65 -10.41 -11.17 -19.51
CA LEU A 65 -9.58 -11.55 -20.66
C LEU A 65 -9.07 -13.00 -20.58
N PHE A 66 -8.79 -13.50 -19.37
CA PHE A 66 -8.10 -14.78 -19.18
C PHE A 66 -8.85 -15.75 -18.25
N SER A 67 -9.99 -15.36 -17.67
CA SER A 67 -10.72 -16.15 -16.65
C SER A 67 -9.85 -16.53 -15.44
N VAL A 68 -8.81 -15.74 -15.15
CA VAL A 68 -7.90 -15.94 -14.03
C VAL A 68 -8.37 -15.13 -12.82
N SER A 69 -8.39 -15.78 -11.66
CA SER A 69 -8.70 -15.17 -10.37
C SER A 69 -7.50 -15.26 -9.43
N LEU A 70 -6.90 -14.10 -9.15
CA LEU A 70 -5.68 -13.97 -8.34
C LEU A 70 -5.84 -14.42 -6.88
N THR A 71 -7.08 -14.54 -6.39
CA THR A 71 -7.37 -14.93 -5.02
C THR A 71 -7.75 -16.40 -4.87
N THR A 72 -8.07 -17.10 -5.96
CA THR A 72 -8.60 -18.49 -5.90
C THR A 72 -7.74 -19.51 -6.65
N ASP A 73 -6.86 -19.08 -7.56
CA ASP A 73 -6.15 -19.98 -8.46
C ASP A 73 -4.82 -20.50 -7.87
N GLY A 74 -4.92 -21.16 -6.71
CA GLY A 74 -3.83 -21.93 -6.11
C GLY A 74 -2.95 -21.19 -5.10
N VAL A 75 -2.32 -21.96 -4.22
CA VAL A 75 -1.57 -21.50 -3.04
C VAL A 75 -0.45 -20.52 -3.39
N TYR A 76 0.32 -20.78 -4.46
CA TYR A 76 1.42 -19.91 -4.87
C TYR A 76 0.95 -18.56 -5.42
N MET A 77 -0.16 -18.54 -6.17
CA MET A 77 -0.74 -17.29 -6.65
C MET A 77 -1.28 -16.45 -5.49
N PHE A 78 -1.92 -17.09 -4.51
CA PHE A 78 -2.45 -16.40 -3.33
C PHE A 78 -1.35 -15.69 -2.52
N TYR A 79 -0.28 -16.39 -2.13
CA TYR A 79 0.82 -15.76 -1.39
C TYR A 79 1.59 -14.73 -2.24
N GLY A 80 1.73 -14.99 -3.55
CA GLY A 80 2.28 -14.02 -4.49
C GLY A 80 1.46 -12.74 -4.54
N TYR A 81 0.13 -12.85 -4.62
CA TYR A 81 -0.80 -11.74 -4.59
C TYR A 81 -0.69 -10.93 -3.29
N LEU A 82 -0.66 -11.60 -2.13
CA LEU A 82 -0.49 -10.92 -0.84
C LEU A 82 0.83 -10.13 -0.78
N PHE A 83 1.93 -10.75 -1.21
CA PHE A 83 3.24 -10.09 -1.19
C PHE A 83 3.31 -8.90 -2.15
N ILE A 84 2.84 -9.05 -3.39
CA ILE A 84 2.84 -7.97 -4.38
C ILE A 84 1.93 -6.81 -3.93
N THR A 85 0.78 -7.13 -3.35
CA THR A 85 -0.14 -6.15 -2.75
C THR A 85 0.57 -5.37 -1.65
N TRP A 86 1.19 -6.08 -0.70
CA TRP A 86 1.96 -5.46 0.37
C TRP A 86 3.09 -4.56 -0.17
N VAL A 87 3.90 -5.04 -1.11
CA VAL A 87 4.99 -4.26 -1.72
C VAL A 87 4.45 -2.99 -2.39
N THR A 88 3.32 -3.09 -3.10
CA THR A 88 2.73 -1.94 -3.79
C THR A 88 2.32 -0.86 -2.80
N PHE A 89 1.55 -1.23 -1.77
CA PHE A 89 1.14 -0.31 -0.72
C PHE A 89 2.33 0.26 0.06
N PHE A 90 3.32 -0.58 0.36
CA PHE A 90 4.54 -0.18 1.06
C PHE A 90 5.31 0.87 0.26
N VAL A 91 5.62 0.61 -1.01
CA VAL A 91 6.40 1.54 -1.85
C VAL A 91 5.65 2.85 -2.05
N VAL A 92 4.37 2.79 -2.41
CA VAL A 92 3.57 4.00 -2.67
C VAL A 92 3.36 4.79 -1.38
N GLY A 93 3.03 4.12 -0.27
CA GLY A 93 2.88 4.76 1.05
C GLY A 93 4.18 5.40 1.53
N TYR A 94 5.32 4.75 1.32
CA TYR A 94 6.63 5.31 1.62
C TYR A 94 6.90 6.58 0.82
N LEU A 95 6.68 6.53 -0.50
CA LEU A 95 6.89 7.68 -1.39
C LEU A 95 5.98 8.84 -1.01
N GLN A 96 4.72 8.56 -0.65
CA GLN A 96 3.79 9.57 -0.18
C GLN A 96 4.30 10.26 1.10
N TRP A 97 4.55 9.49 2.17
CA TRP A 97 4.84 10.06 3.50
C TRP A 97 6.22 10.70 3.60
N PHE A 98 7.24 10.10 2.98
CA PHE A 98 8.63 10.51 3.20
C PHE A 98 9.26 11.26 2.04
N LYS A 99 8.60 11.31 0.86
CA LYS A 99 9.11 12.06 -0.30
C LYS A 99 8.13 13.15 -0.76
N LEU A 100 6.87 12.79 -0.99
CA LEU A 100 5.87 13.71 -1.53
C LEU A 100 5.44 14.77 -0.50
N ILE A 101 5.07 14.36 0.71
CA ILE A 101 4.64 15.30 1.76
C ILE A 101 5.74 16.30 2.14
N PRO A 102 6.99 15.90 2.42
CA PRO A 102 8.06 16.86 2.70
C PRO A 102 8.30 17.83 1.54
N TRP A 103 8.28 17.32 0.31
CA TRP A 103 8.43 18.14 -0.89
C TRP A 103 7.29 19.17 -1.05
N LEU A 104 6.04 18.78 -0.80
CA LEU A 104 4.89 19.69 -0.81
C LEU A 104 5.01 20.77 0.26
N ILE A 105 5.46 20.41 1.47
CA ILE A 105 5.68 21.37 2.56
C ILE A 105 6.77 22.37 2.20
N GLU A 106 7.90 21.91 1.63
CA GLU A 106 8.99 22.79 1.20
C GLU A 106 8.57 23.72 0.06
N LYS A 107 7.80 23.22 -0.91
CA LYS A 107 7.26 24.02 -2.01
C LYS A 107 6.28 25.07 -1.51
N GLY A 108 5.40 24.70 -0.57
CA GLY A 108 4.46 25.62 0.06
C GLY A 108 5.15 26.78 0.77
N LYS A 109 6.22 26.49 1.54
CA LYS A 109 7.02 27.51 2.24
C LYS A 109 7.67 28.52 1.29
N LYS A 110 8.13 28.08 0.11
CA LYS A 110 8.73 28.95 -0.91
C LYS A 110 7.70 29.86 -1.58
N GLY A 111 6.44 29.43 -1.71
CA GLY A 111 5.35 30.23 -2.27
C GLY A 111 4.80 31.31 -1.33
N THR A 112 4.99 31.16 -0.02
CA THR A 112 4.55 32.12 1.01
C THR A 112 5.59 33.17 1.40
N LEU A 113 6.80 33.17 0.81
CA LEU A 113 7.69 34.31 0.99
C LEU A 113 7.13 35.46 0.15
N PRO A 114 6.62 36.55 0.77
CA PRO A 114 6.21 37.71 0.01
C PRO A 114 7.38 38.16 -0.84
N ASN A 115 7.08 38.40 -2.12
CA ASN A 115 7.87 39.20 -3.01
C ASN A 115 8.19 40.51 -2.29
N LYS A 116 9.33 40.57 -1.58
CA LYS A 116 9.85 41.82 -1.04
C LYS A 116 10.34 42.62 -2.25
N GLU A 117 9.41 43.43 -2.72
CA GLU A 117 9.60 44.77 -3.29
C GLU A 117 10.93 45.00 -4.02
N LYS A 118 10.83 45.16 -5.34
CA LYS A 118 11.64 46.13 -6.09
C LYS A 118 10.72 47.14 -6.72
#